data_AF-A0A2N1H896-F1
#
_entry.id   AF-A0A2N1H896-F1
#
_cell.length_a   1.000
_cell.length_b   1.000
_cell.length_c   1.000
_cell.angle_alpha   90.00
_cell.angle_beta   90.00
_cell.angle_gamma   90.00
#
_symmetry.space_group_name_H-M   'P 1'
#
loop_
_entity.id
_entity.type
_entity.pdbx_description
1 polymer ?
#
loop_
_entity_poly.entity_id
_entity_poly.type
_entity_poly.pdbx_seq_one_letter_code
_entity_poly.pdbx_strand_id
1 'polypeptide(L)'
;MRYRIICLLGLLSPCLVLADETHIEQARQTLKNYGLSHCILKPFNEHSALEKDIALSANGYSFMGKGMHSILQNEDTLQVLHDPYKETLSYVSTAYEQTSLRSKHSSEKVVFLACLHVYNSEAFDRFIRSQDAYINDD
;
A
#
# COMPACT_ATOMS: atom_id res chain seq x y z
N MET A 1 -15.74 -16.33 -61.59
CA MET A 1 -15.27 -15.25 -60.69
C MET A 1 -16.41 -14.82 -59.78
N ARG A 2 -16.07 -14.26 -58.60
CA ARG A 2 -16.91 -13.60 -57.56
C ARG A 2 -17.22 -14.48 -56.35
N TYR A 3 -16.23 -14.63 -55.47
CA TYR A 3 -15.93 -13.83 -54.26
C TYR A 3 -16.85 -14.16 -53.08
N ARG A 4 -16.36 -15.05 -52.21
CA ARG A 4 -16.87 -15.25 -50.85
C ARG A 4 -16.35 -14.09 -50.00
N ILE A 5 -17.23 -13.24 -49.50
CA ILE A 5 -16.91 -12.27 -48.45
C ILE A 5 -17.28 -12.95 -47.14
N ILE A 6 -16.29 -13.52 -46.46
CA ILE A 6 -16.42 -13.95 -45.07
C ILE A 6 -15.94 -12.77 -44.23
N CYS A 7 -16.87 -12.15 -43.50
CA CYS A 7 -16.57 -11.09 -42.54
C CYS A 7 -15.64 -11.62 -41.44
N LEU A 8 -14.39 -11.17 -41.46
CA LEU A 8 -13.51 -11.19 -40.30
C LEU A 8 -13.93 -10.05 -39.36
N LEU A 9 -14.88 -10.34 -38.46
CA LEU A 9 -15.07 -9.55 -37.25
C LEU A 9 -13.88 -9.83 -36.33
N GLY A 10 -12.84 -8.99 -36.46
CA GLY A 10 -11.69 -9.01 -35.59
C GLY A 10 -12.12 -8.73 -34.15
N LEU A 11 -11.84 -9.69 -33.27
CA LEU A 11 -11.91 -9.59 -31.83
C LEU A 11 -11.06 -8.40 -31.37
N LEU A 12 -11.69 -7.24 -31.15
CA LEU A 12 -11.06 -6.15 -30.41
C LEU A 12 -10.94 -6.60 -28.95
N SER A 13 -9.69 -6.75 -28.53
CA SER A 13 -9.25 -7.40 -27.30
C SER A 13 -9.76 -6.71 -26.02
N PRO A 14 -10.17 -7.46 -24.98
CA PRO A 14 -10.45 -6.94 -23.64
C PRO A 14 -9.18 -6.60 -22.80
N CYS A 15 -8.01 -6.43 -23.42
CA CYS A 15 -6.74 -6.24 -22.71
C CYS A 15 -6.62 -4.92 -21.93
N LEU A 16 -7.41 -3.90 -22.26
CA LEU A 16 -7.28 -2.58 -21.61
C LEU A 16 -7.76 -2.59 -20.15
N VAL A 17 -8.76 -3.39 -19.81
CA VAL A 17 -9.32 -3.43 -18.43
C VAL A 17 -8.39 -4.17 -17.46
N LEU A 18 -7.65 -5.18 -17.94
CA LEU A 18 -6.78 -5.99 -17.09
C LEU A 18 -5.50 -5.27 -16.64
N ALA A 19 -4.99 -4.33 -17.45
CA ALA A 19 -3.79 -3.59 -17.12
C ALA A 19 -4.02 -2.59 -15.98
N ASP A 20 -5.15 -1.87 -16.01
CA ASP A 20 -5.54 -0.88 -15.00
C ASP A 20 -5.80 -1.53 -13.63
N GLU A 21 -6.51 -2.66 -13.60
CA GLU A 21 -6.75 -3.42 -12.37
C GLU A 21 -5.44 -3.93 -11.74
N THR A 22 -4.48 -4.35 -12.57
CA THR A 22 -3.17 -4.82 -12.10
C THR A 22 -2.34 -3.68 -11.50
N HIS A 23 -2.36 -2.51 -12.14
CA HIS A 23 -1.63 -1.32 -11.68
C HIS A 23 -2.17 -0.82 -10.34
N ILE A 24 -3.50 -0.69 -10.21
CA ILE A 24 -4.15 -0.26 -8.98
C ILE A 24 -3.85 -1.25 -7.84
N GLU A 25 -3.94 -2.56 -8.08
CA GLU A 25 -3.66 -3.54 -7.05
C GLU A 25 -2.20 -3.52 -6.61
N GLN A 26 -1.26 -3.31 -7.54
CA GLN A 26 0.14 -3.12 -7.20
C GLN A 26 0.33 -1.86 -6.34
N ALA A 27 -0.30 -0.75 -6.70
CA ALA A 27 -0.20 0.50 -5.94
C ALA A 27 -0.70 0.32 -4.50
N ARG A 28 -1.88 -0.27 -4.32
CA ARG A 28 -2.42 -0.62 -3.00
C ARG A 28 -1.47 -1.51 -2.21
N GLN A 29 -0.90 -2.52 -2.86
CA GLN A 29 0.01 -3.45 -2.21
C GLN A 29 1.31 -2.79 -1.76
N THR A 30 1.88 -1.87 -2.55
CA THR A 30 3.05 -1.08 -2.12
C THR A 30 2.73 -0.24 -0.88
N LEU A 31 1.56 0.41 -0.83
CA LEU A 31 1.14 1.22 0.31
C LEU A 31 0.87 0.38 1.57
N LYS A 32 0.28 -0.82 1.41
CA LYS A 32 0.14 -1.80 2.51
C LYS A 32 1.48 -2.25 3.06
N ASN A 33 2.45 -2.54 2.19
CA ASN A 33 3.80 -2.95 2.58
C ASN A 33 4.56 -1.81 3.29
N TYR A 34 4.38 -0.58 2.83
CA TYR A 34 4.88 0.62 3.51
C TYR A 34 4.34 0.69 4.95
N GLY A 35 3.01 0.60 5.11
CA GLY A 35 2.35 0.60 6.43
C GLY A 35 2.80 -0.56 7.34
N LEU A 36 2.93 -1.77 6.80
CA LEU A 36 3.41 -2.94 7.55
C LEU A 36 4.84 -2.74 8.07
N SER A 37 5.74 -2.29 7.21
CA SER A 37 7.15 -2.08 7.56
C SER A 37 7.28 -1.06 8.71
N HIS A 38 6.55 0.06 8.62
CA HIS A 38 6.54 1.06 9.70
C HIS A 38 5.82 0.61 10.97
N CYS A 39 4.75 -0.20 10.85
CA CYS A 39 4.10 -0.79 12.01
C CYS A 39 5.08 -1.67 12.81
N ILE A 40 5.87 -2.49 12.10
CA ILE A 40 6.85 -3.37 12.74
C ILE A 40 7.98 -2.55 13.39
N LEU A 41 8.50 -1.53 12.72
CA LEU A 41 9.61 -0.71 13.22
C LEU A 41 9.24 0.07 14.49
N LYS A 42 8.05 0.66 14.54
CA LYS A 42 7.66 1.65 15.55
C LYS A 42 7.94 1.23 17.02
N PRO A 43 7.67 -0.02 17.46
CA PRO A 43 7.88 -0.41 18.85
C PRO A 43 9.33 -0.79 19.18
N PHE A 44 10.19 -1.02 18.19
CA PHE A 44 11.57 -1.45 18.39
C PHE A 44 12.52 -0.24 18.38
N ASN A 45 13.04 0.11 19.54
CA ASN A 45 14.03 1.19 19.71
C ASN A 45 15.49 0.67 19.62
N GLU A 46 15.72 -0.48 18.98
CA GLU A 46 17.04 -1.08 18.82
C GLU A 46 17.65 -0.75 17.45
N HIS A 47 18.97 -0.58 17.41
CA HIS A 47 19.71 -0.43 16.15
C HIS A 47 20.29 -1.79 15.75
N SER A 48 19.43 -2.72 15.32
CA SER A 48 19.83 -4.05 14.87
C SER A 48 19.95 -4.15 13.35
N ALA A 49 20.64 -5.18 12.86
CA ALA A 49 20.70 -5.43 11.41
C ALA A 49 19.30 -5.69 10.82
N LEU A 50 18.41 -6.30 11.62
CA LEU A 50 17.02 -6.53 11.25
C LEU A 50 16.23 -5.23 11.18
N GLU A 51 16.35 -4.35 12.19
CA GLU A 51 15.71 -3.03 12.17
C GLU A 51 16.14 -2.24 10.92
N LYS A 52 17.44 -2.19 10.64
CA LYS A 52 17.97 -1.50 9.47
C LYS A 52 17.42 -2.05 8.15
N ASP A 53 17.32 -3.38 8.01
CA ASP A 53 16.79 -4.01 6.80
C ASP A 53 15.30 -3.69 6.58
N ILE A 54 14.51 -3.70 7.65
CA ILE A 54 13.09 -3.31 7.59
C ILE A 54 12.97 -1.81 7.27
N ALA A 55 13.83 -0.95 7.81
CA ALA A 55 13.84 0.49 7.50
C ALA A 55 14.18 0.74 6.03
N LEU A 56 15.15 0.01 5.48
CA LEU A 56 15.46 0.05 4.04
C LEU A 56 14.27 -0.40 3.19
N SER A 57 13.56 -1.45 3.63
CA SER A 57 12.33 -1.92 2.97
C SER A 57 11.21 -0.87 3.01
N ALA A 58 11.01 -0.23 4.17
CA ALA A 58 10.04 0.85 4.34
C ALA A 58 10.33 2.01 3.38
N ASN A 59 11.59 2.44 3.29
CA ASN A 59 12.03 3.46 2.33
C ASN A 59 11.83 3.00 0.87
N GLY A 60 12.06 1.72 0.60
CA GLY A 60 11.81 1.11 -0.71
C GLY A 60 10.35 1.17 -1.16
N TYR A 61 9.38 1.23 -0.23
CA TYR A 61 7.96 1.40 -0.54
C TYR A 61 7.46 2.85 -0.44
N SER A 62 8.32 3.80 -0.06
CA SER A 62 7.96 5.22 0.04
C SER A 62 7.73 5.87 -1.33
N PHE A 63 7.20 7.09 -1.34
CA PHE A 63 7.07 7.94 -2.53
C PHE A 63 8.37 8.05 -3.34
N MET A 64 9.53 8.16 -2.66
CA MET A 64 10.84 8.27 -3.32
C MET A 64 11.42 6.90 -3.77
N GLY A 65 10.73 5.81 -3.47
CA GLY A 65 11.11 4.45 -3.82
C GLY A 65 10.20 3.88 -4.92
N LYS A 66 9.58 2.74 -4.62
CA LYS A 66 8.62 2.04 -5.48
C LYS A 66 7.16 2.41 -5.16
N GLY A 67 6.95 3.44 -4.36
CA GLY A 67 5.62 3.91 -4.02
C GLY A 67 4.91 4.47 -5.25
N MET A 68 3.64 4.10 -5.42
CA MET A 68 2.84 4.44 -6.61
C MET A 68 1.73 5.46 -6.34
N HIS A 69 1.78 6.14 -5.19
CA HIS A 69 0.83 7.18 -4.84
C HIS A 69 1.51 8.55 -4.85
N SER A 70 0.87 9.57 -5.40
CA SER A 70 1.33 10.95 -5.36
C SER A 70 0.98 11.64 -4.06
N ILE A 71 1.86 12.56 -3.65
CA ILE A 71 1.56 13.52 -2.60
C ILE A 71 0.87 14.71 -3.25
N LEU A 72 -0.39 14.95 -2.89
CA LEU A 72 -1.14 16.10 -3.38
C LEU A 72 -0.63 17.35 -2.69
N GLN A 73 -0.16 18.31 -3.48
CA GLN A 73 0.39 19.57 -3.01
C GLN A 73 -0.28 20.73 -3.73
N ASN A 74 -0.48 21.84 -3.03
CA ASN A 74 -0.86 23.09 -3.66
C ASN A 74 0.36 23.66 -4.40
N GLU A 75 0.23 23.87 -5.71
CA GLU A 75 1.35 24.27 -6.57
C GLU A 75 1.90 25.67 -6.23
N ASP A 76 1.03 26.60 -5.83
CA ASP A 76 1.42 27.99 -5.55
C ASP A 76 2.12 28.16 -4.19
N THR A 77 1.67 27.42 -3.18
CA THR A 77 2.11 27.57 -1.79
C THR A 77 3.06 26.48 -1.34
N LEU A 78 3.19 25.40 -2.13
CA LEU A 78 3.88 24.17 -1.78
C LEU A 78 3.32 23.51 -0.50
N GLN A 79 2.08 23.82 -0.12
CA GLN A 79 1.43 23.16 1.01
C GLN A 79 1.00 21.75 0.63
N VAL A 80 1.40 20.73 1.41
CA VAL A 80 0.86 19.36 1.27
C VAL A 80 -0.62 19.36 1.66
N LEU A 81 -1.48 19.04 0.70
CA LEU A 81 -2.92 18.92 0.88
C LEU A 81 -3.30 17.49 1.31
N HIS A 82 -2.62 16.48 0.76
CA HIS A 82 -2.83 15.09 1.12
C HIS A 82 -1.57 14.26 0.88
N ASP A 83 -1.23 13.40 1.84
CA ASP A 83 -0.08 12.49 1.75
C ASP A 83 -0.53 11.06 2.11
N PRO A 84 -0.76 10.19 1.11
CA PRO A 84 -1.21 8.82 1.33
C PRO A 84 -0.29 8.01 2.25
N TYR A 85 1.02 8.29 2.23
CA TYR A 85 1.99 7.61 3.09
C TYR A 85 1.81 8.03 4.54
N LYS A 86 1.74 9.34 4.80
CA LYS A 86 1.50 9.87 6.15
C LYS A 86 0.16 9.41 6.72
N GLU A 87 -0.91 9.44 5.93
CA GLU A 87 -2.23 8.94 6.34
C GLU A 87 -2.17 7.45 6.67
N THR A 88 -1.44 6.66 5.87
CA THR A 88 -1.23 5.23 6.13
C THR A 88 -0.50 5.01 7.46
N LEU A 89 0.55 5.79 7.76
CA LEU A 89 1.25 5.71 9.05
C LEU A 89 0.33 6.02 10.24
N SER A 90 -0.50 7.06 10.10
CA SER A 90 -1.48 7.43 11.11
C SER A 90 -2.50 6.31 11.37
N TYR A 91 -3.03 5.73 10.29
CA TYR A 91 -3.97 4.62 10.36
C TYR A 91 -3.34 3.40 11.05
N VAL A 92 -2.21 2.90 10.55
CA VAL A 92 -1.59 1.66 11.08
C VAL A 92 -1.14 1.84 12.52
N SER A 93 -0.63 3.02 12.88
CA SER A 93 -0.29 3.36 14.27
C SER A 93 -1.53 3.26 15.16
N THR A 94 -2.63 3.88 14.77
CA THR A 94 -3.88 3.88 15.55
C THR A 94 -4.46 2.49 15.68
N ALA A 95 -4.53 1.74 14.58
CA ALA A 95 -5.02 0.38 14.55
C ALA A 95 -4.14 -0.57 15.39
N TYR A 96 -2.81 -0.41 15.33
CA TYR A 96 -1.87 -1.18 16.14
C TYR A 96 -2.11 -0.98 17.63
N GLU A 97 -2.33 0.26 18.09
CA GLU A 97 -2.62 0.53 19.50
C GLU A 97 -3.90 -0.15 19.99
N GLN A 98 -4.91 -0.24 19.12
CA GLN A 98 -6.18 -0.92 19.41
C GLN A 98 -6.06 -2.45 19.42
N THR A 99 -5.00 -3.03 18.85
CA THR A 99 -4.79 -4.49 18.95
C THR A 99 -4.37 -4.90 20.35
N SER A 100 -4.97 -5.97 20.87
CA SER A 100 -4.61 -6.58 22.16
C SER A 100 -3.92 -7.95 21.99
N LEU A 101 -3.28 -8.18 20.83
CA LEU A 101 -2.69 -9.47 20.49
C LEU A 101 -1.39 -9.69 21.28
N ARG A 102 -1.52 -10.52 22.32
CA ARG A 102 -0.44 -10.88 23.25
C ARG A 102 -0.12 -12.37 23.14
N SER A 103 1.08 -12.73 23.56
CA SER A 103 1.48 -14.13 23.67
C SER A 103 0.72 -14.80 24.82
N LYS A 104 0.48 -16.11 24.73
CA LYS A 104 0.02 -16.90 25.90
C LYS A 104 1.07 -17.00 27.01
N HIS A 105 2.33 -16.68 26.69
CA HIS A 105 3.49 -16.84 27.57
C HIS A 105 4.10 -15.51 28.03
N SER A 106 3.56 -14.37 27.59
CA SER A 106 4.03 -13.03 27.97
C SER A 106 2.87 -12.04 27.95
N SER A 107 2.88 -11.07 28.86
CA SER A 107 1.94 -9.95 28.87
C SER A 107 2.23 -8.93 27.76
N GLU A 108 3.36 -9.05 27.07
CA GLU A 108 3.77 -8.17 25.98
C GLU A 108 2.95 -8.39 24.71
N LYS A 109 2.72 -7.30 23.99
CA LYS A 109 2.10 -7.32 22.66
C LYS A 109 3.09 -7.97 21.69
N VAL A 110 2.65 -8.96 20.94
CA VAL A 110 3.49 -9.61 19.92
C VAL A 110 3.47 -8.71 18.68
N VAL A 111 4.46 -7.82 18.56
CA VAL A 111 4.51 -6.74 17.56
C VAL A 111 4.19 -7.24 16.15
N PHE A 112 4.92 -8.26 15.70
CA PHE A 112 4.76 -8.79 14.35
C PHE A 112 3.36 -9.34 14.10
N LEU A 113 2.81 -10.09 15.07
CA LEU A 113 1.45 -10.63 14.99
C LEU A 113 0.39 -9.51 14.97
N ALA A 114 0.56 -8.49 15.81
CA ALA A 114 -0.31 -7.32 15.83
C ALA A 114 -0.30 -6.55 14.51
N CYS A 115 0.88 -6.32 13.92
CA CYS A 115 1.01 -5.65 12.63
C CYS A 115 0.43 -6.47 11.48
N LEU A 116 0.64 -7.80 11.47
CA LEU A 116 -0.01 -8.68 10.49
C LEU A 116 -1.53 -8.70 10.64
N HIS A 117 -2.05 -8.59 11.87
CA HIS A 117 -3.49 -8.49 12.09
C HIS A 117 -4.07 -7.20 11.50
N VAL A 118 -3.41 -6.06 11.70
CA VAL A 118 -3.79 -4.78 11.06
C VAL A 118 -3.71 -4.91 9.53
N TYR A 119 -2.58 -5.42 9.02
CA TYR A 119 -2.31 -5.56 7.59
C TYR A 119 -3.37 -6.41 6.85
N ASN A 120 -3.86 -7.48 7.49
CA ASN A 120 -4.86 -8.38 6.93
C ASN A 120 -6.31 -7.98 7.27
N SER A 121 -6.53 -6.87 7.96
CA SER A 121 -7.87 -6.44 8.35
C SER A 121 -8.64 -5.85 7.17
N GLU A 122 -9.94 -6.15 7.07
CA GLU A 122 -10.81 -5.53 6.06
C GLU A 122 -10.89 -4.00 6.23
N ALA A 123 -10.78 -3.51 7.47
CA ALA A 123 -10.79 -2.09 7.76
C ALA A 123 -9.58 -1.40 7.12
N PHE A 124 -8.39 -2.01 7.22
CA PHE A 124 -7.20 -1.48 6.56
C PHE A 124 -7.30 -1.58 5.05
N ASP A 125 -7.88 -2.67 4.51
CA ASP A 125 -8.10 -2.79 3.07
C ASP A 125 -9.03 -1.69 2.52
N ARG A 126 -10.13 -1.40 3.24
CA ARG A 126 -11.03 -0.29 2.90
C ARG A 126 -10.33 1.07 2.98
N PHE A 127 -9.51 1.27 4.01
CA PHE A 127 -8.69 2.48 4.13
C PHE A 127 -7.74 2.61 2.93
N ILE A 128 -7.03 1.55 2.55
CA ILE A 128 -6.10 1.60 1.41
C ILE A 128 -6.81 1.93 0.11
N ARG A 129 -7.99 1.35 -0.15
CA ARG A 129 -8.82 1.69 -1.32
C ARG A 129 -9.27 3.16 -1.34
N SER A 130 -9.43 3.79 -0.17
CA SER A 130 -9.74 5.23 -0.12
C SER A 130 -8.59 6.12 -0.62
N GLN A 131 -7.38 5.55 -0.75
CA GLN A 131 -6.21 6.24 -1.27
C GLN A 131 -6.06 6.09 -2.80
N ASP A 132 -6.94 5.32 -3.46
CA ASP A 132 -6.85 5.07 -4.91
C ASP A 132 -6.89 6.36 -5.75
N ALA A 133 -7.55 7.41 -5.24
CA ALA A 133 -7.61 8.72 -5.90
C ALA A 133 -6.26 9.44 -6.03
N TYR A 134 -5.22 8.93 -5.37
CA TYR A 134 -3.87 9.48 -5.38
C TYR A 134 -2.87 8.55 -6.07
N ILE A 135 -3.34 7.48 -6.73
CA ILE A 135 -2.46 6.61 -7.52
C ILE A 135 -1.93 7.40 -8.72
N ASN A 136 -0.65 7.23 -9.04
CA ASN A 136 -0.04 7.84 -10.22
C ASN A 136 -0.59 7.15 -11.47
N ASP A 137 -1.15 7.91 -12.41
CA ASP A 137 -1.40 7.41 -13.75
C ASP A 137 -0.04 7.37 -14.47
N ASP A 138 0.63 6.21 -14.53
CA ASP A 138 1.89 6.04 -15.27
C ASP A 138 1.80 6.52 -16.74
#